data_AF-S4PVQ7-F1
#
_entry.id   AF-S4PVQ7-F1
#
_cell.length_a   1.000
_cell.length_b   1.000
_cell.length_c   1.000
_cell.angle_alpha   90.00
_cell.angle_beta   90.00
_cell.angle_gamma   90.00
#
_symmetry.space_group_name_H-M   'P 1'
#
loop_
_entity.id
_entity.type
_entity.pdbx_description
1 polymer ?
#
loop_
_entity_poly.entity_id
_entity_poly.type
_entity_poly.pdbx_seq_one_letter_code
_entity_poly.pdbx_strand_id
1 'polypeptide(L)' 'MPKAAAQEGEDPDPTPYLFVSLEQKRIDQSKPYDGKKACWVPDEKEGFVQGEIKATKGDLVTVNLPGGE' A
#
# COMPACT_ATOMS: atom_id res chain seq x y z
N MET A 1 3.45 -36.84 18.69
CA MET A 1 3.60 -35.55 17.98
C MET A 1 5.08 -35.36 17.69
N PRO A 2 5.51 -35.04 16.46
CA PRO A 2 6.91 -34.79 16.20
C PRO A 2 7.35 -33.56 16.99
N LYS A 3 8.47 -33.70 17.72
CA LYS A 3 9.06 -32.64 18.53
C LYS A 3 9.56 -31.56 17.57
N ALA A 4 9.14 -30.31 17.75
CA ALA A 4 9.63 -29.19 16.95
C ALA A 4 11.17 -29.21 16.99
N ALA A 5 11.80 -29.14 15.82
CA ALA A 5 13.25 -29.08 15.72
C ALA A 5 13.73 -27.85 16.50
N ALA A 6 14.71 -28.05 17.40
CA ALA A 6 15.29 -26.96 18.15
C ALA A 6 15.98 -26.02 17.15
N GLN A 7 15.55 -24.76 17.14
CA GLN A 7 16.19 -23.72 16.35
C GLN A 7 17.57 -23.45 16.96
N GLU A 8 18.65 -23.77 16.24
CA GLU A 8 20.03 -23.50 16.67
C GLU A 8 20.39 -22.05 16.31
N GLY A 9 20.47 -21.18 17.33
CA GLY A 9 20.82 -19.77 17.19
C GLY A 9 20.09 -18.89 18.21
N GLU A 10 20.50 -17.63 18.33
CA GLU A 10 19.70 -16.64 19.04
C GLU A 10 18.55 -16.23 18.11
N ASP A 11 17.30 -16.27 18.60
CA ASP A 11 16.14 -15.93 17.77
C ASP A 11 16.29 -14.48 17.26
N PRO A 12 16.19 -14.24 15.95
CA PRO A 12 16.28 -12.89 15.42
C PRO A 12 15.14 -12.04 16.01
N ASP A 13 15.42 -10.79 16.33
CA ASP A 13 14.39 -9.85 16.80
C ASP A 13 13.22 -9.83 15.80
N PRO A 14 12.00 -10.27 16.21
CA PRO A 14 10.87 -10.34 15.31
C PRO A 14 10.26 -8.95 15.03
N THR A 15 10.71 -7.91 15.74
CA THR A 15 10.14 -6.56 15.68
C THR A 15 9.98 -6.02 14.25
N PRO A 16 10.98 -6.11 13.34
CA PRO A 16 10.84 -5.61 11.97
C PRO A 16 9.79 -6.34 11.12
N TYR A 17 9.40 -7.56 11.52
CA TYR A 17 8.44 -8.38 10.80
C TYR A 17 7.02 -8.26 11.39
N LEU A 18 6.90 -7.75 12.62
CA LEU A 18 5.63 -7.62 13.33
C LEU A 18 5.16 -6.17 13.46
N PHE A 19 6.09 -5.21 13.47
CA PHE A 19 5.79 -3.81 13.71
C PHE A 19 6.34 -2.90 12.62
N VAL A 20 5.49 -1.96 12.20
CA VAL A 20 5.95 -0.78 11.45
C VAL A 20 6.66 0.15 12.44
N SER A 21 7.91 0.53 12.14
CA SER A 21 8.72 1.41 12.99
C SER A 21 8.05 2.77 13.21
N LEU A 22 8.39 3.47 14.31
CA LEU A 22 7.88 4.82 14.57
C LEU A 22 8.24 5.81 13.46
N GLU A 23 9.42 5.66 12.87
CA GLU A 23 9.87 6.46 11.74
C GLU A 23 8.99 6.20 10.50
N GLN A 24 8.79 4.93 10.13
CA GLN A 24 7.96 4.58 8.97
C GLN A 24 6.51 5.02 9.14
N LYS A 25 5.93 4.85 10.34
CA LYS A 25 4.58 5.36 10.64
C LYS A 25 4.45 6.87 10.43
N ARG A 26 5.46 7.65 10.83
CA ARG A 26 5.45 9.11 10.64
C ARG A 26 5.52 9.47 9.15
N ILE A 27 6.36 8.78 8.40
CA ILE A 27 6.46 8.97 6.94
C ILE A 27 5.10 8.67 6.29
N ASP A 28 4.50 7.52 6.58
CA ASP A 28 3.23 7.09 5.99
C ASP A 28 2.08 8.05 6.33
N GLN A 29 2.00 8.50 7.59
CA GLN A 29 0.97 9.45 8.04
C GLN A 29 1.13 10.86 7.47
N SER A 30 2.36 11.23 7.07
CA SER A 30 2.65 12.54 6.50
C SER A 30 2.57 12.59 4.97
N LYS A 31 2.36 11.44 4.32
CA LYS A 31 2.29 11.33 2.86
C LYS A 31 1.19 12.26 2.32
N PRO A 32 1.48 13.12 1.31
CA PRO A 32 0.47 13.97 0.69
C PRO A 32 -0.68 13.14 0.14
N TYR A 33 -1.90 13.53 0.48
CA TYR A 33 -3.12 12.82 0.09
C TYR A 33 -4.25 13.81 -0.15
N ASP A 34 -4.79 13.81 -1.37
CA ASP A 34 -6.02 14.54 -1.70
C ASP A 34 -7.21 13.58 -1.62
N GLY A 35 -7.98 13.67 -0.53
CA GLY A 35 -9.13 12.79 -0.29
C GLY A 35 -10.31 12.98 -1.24
N LYS A 36 -10.31 14.02 -2.09
CA LYS A 36 -11.33 14.20 -3.13
C LYS A 36 -10.92 13.62 -4.46
N LYS A 37 -9.62 13.44 -4.70
CA LYS A 37 -9.09 12.98 -5.98
C LYS A 37 -8.53 11.58 -5.95
N ALA A 38 -7.99 11.14 -4.82
CA ALA A 38 -7.42 9.80 -4.71
C ALA A 38 -8.52 8.73 -4.83
N CYS A 39 -8.35 7.79 -5.75
CA CYS A 39 -9.32 6.73 -6.00
C CYS A 39 -8.63 5.42 -6.38
N TRP A 40 -9.39 4.32 -6.34
CA TRP A 40 -8.98 3.02 -6.85
C TRP A 40 -9.71 2.76 -8.16
N VAL A 41 -8.96 2.38 -9.20
CA VAL A 41 -9.48 2.07 -10.53
C VAL A 41 -9.25 0.59 -10.82
N PRO A 42 -10.24 -0.16 -11.31
CA PRO A 42 -10.02 -1.52 -11.77
C PRO A 42 -8.98 -1.58 -12.89
N ASP A 43 -8.10 -2.57 -12.83
CA ASP A 43 -7.08 -2.83 -13.84
C ASP A 43 -7.03 -4.34 -14.14
N GLU A 44 -6.85 -4.71 -15.40
CA GLU A 44 -6.90 -6.12 -15.82
C GLU A 44 -5.70 -6.95 -15.32
N LYS A 45 -4.55 -6.32 -15.04
CA LYS A 45 -3.31 -7.00 -14.65
C LYS A 45 -3.08 -6.96 -13.14
N GLU A 46 -3.26 -5.79 -12.55
CA GLU A 46 -2.98 -5.55 -11.12
C GLU A 46 -4.24 -5.68 -10.24
N GLY A 47 -5.41 -5.92 -10.85
CA GLY A 47 -6.72 -5.95 -10.19
C GLY A 47 -7.23 -4.54 -9.91
N PHE A 48 -6.49 -3.76 -9.11
CA PHE A 48 -6.77 -2.35 -8.87
C PHE A 48 -5.50 -1.53 -8.80
N VAL A 49 -5.55 -0.33 -9.38
CA VAL A 49 -4.47 0.64 -9.34
C VAL A 49 -4.92 1.93 -8.65
N GLN A 50 -3.99 2.60 -7.98
CA GLN A 50 -4.23 3.89 -7.34
C GLN A 50 -4.18 4.99 -8.40
N GLY A 51 -5.22 5.81 -8.51
CA GLY A 51 -5.29 6.92 -9.47
C GLY A 51 -5.69 8.25 -8.86
N GLU A 52 -5.51 9.33 -9.62
CA GLU A 52 -5.93 10.68 -9.26
C GLU A 52 -7.00 11.20 -10.25
N ILE A 53 -8.19 11.55 -9.75
CA ILE A 53 -9.26 12.12 -10.56
C ILE A 53 -8.81 13.46 -11.14
N LYS A 54 -8.82 13.57 -12.47
CA LYS A 54 -8.48 14.79 -13.21
C LYS A 54 -9.72 15.57 -13.64
N ALA A 55 -10.77 14.87 -14.06
CA ALA A 55 -12.01 15.48 -14.54
C ALA A 55 -13.22 14.55 -14.42
N THR A 56 -14.40 15.14 -14.37
CA THR A 56 -15.69 14.45 -14.42
C THR A 56 -16.58 15.11 -15.45
N LYS A 57 -17.19 14.33 -16.34
CA LYS A 57 -18.16 14.80 -17.35
C LYS A 57 -19.39 13.89 -17.34
N GLY A 58 -20.45 14.32 -16.64
CA GLY A 58 -21.58 13.46 -16.35
C GLY A 58 -21.13 12.26 -15.52
N ASP A 59 -21.40 11.06 -16.01
CA ASP A 59 -21.04 9.81 -15.33
C ASP A 59 -19.62 9.31 -15.69
N LEU A 60 -18.92 10.00 -16.59
CA LEU A 60 -17.55 9.62 -17.00
C LEU A 60 -16.51 10.34 -16.13
N VAL A 61 -15.64 9.58 -15.49
CA VAL A 61 -14.51 10.09 -14.69
C VAL A 61 -13.19 9.79 -15.40
N THR A 62 -12.39 10.83 -15.64
CA THR A 62 -11.04 10.71 -16.16
C THR A 62 -10.06 10.68 -15.00
N VAL A 63 -9.28 9.60 -14.90
CA VAL A 63 -8.32 9.35 -13.82
C VAL A 63 -6.92 9.26 -14.43
N ASN A 64 -5.95 9.95 -13.83
CA ASN A 64 -4.54 9.75 -14.15
C ASN A 64 -4.00 8.54 -13.40
N LEU A 65 -3.30 7.65 -14.10
CA LEU A 65 -2.64 6.50 -13.50
C LEU A 65 -1.13 6.74 -13.26
N PRO A 66 -0.50 6.01 -12.31
CA PRO A 66 0.94 6.07 -12.09
C PRO A 66 1.65 5.52 -13.33
N GLY A 67 2.25 6.40 -14.13
CA GLY A 67 2.83 6.03 -15.44
C GLY A 67 2.45 6.98 -16.57
N GLY A 68 1.42 7.82 -16.38
CA GLY A 68 1.03 8.86 -17.33
C GLY A 68 -0.04 8.46 -18.36
N GLU A 69 -0.65 7.28 -18.17
CA GLU A 69 -1.87 6.86 -18.88
C GLU A 69 -3.14 7.47 -18.28
#